data_AF-A0A537YPH7-F1
#
_entry.id   AF-A0A537YPH7-F1
#
_cell.length_a   1.000
_cell.length_b   1.000
_cell.length_c   1.000
_cell.angle_alpha   90.00
_cell.angle_beta   90.00
_cell.angle_gamma   90.00
#
_symmetry.space_group_name_H-M   'P 1'
#
loop_
_entity.id
_entity.type
_entity.pdbx_description
1 polymer ?
#
loop_
_entity_poly.entity_id
_entity_poly.type
_entity_poly.pdbx_seq_one_letter_code
_entity_poly.pdbx_strand_id
1 'polypeptide(L)'
;MSYRADTIVGMKRCKKCGITKPFSEFYLAKGMRDGHRSECKECHAARQKAWYQRNQKRAIAVVRRWQLANRERHLAWRKQYNAKRTEKARADHLKRTFDITVDDYNAMLAVQDGGCAICGRRPTEKRALHVDHDHETGAVRGLLCFRCNGGMGQFAEDPERLARAIDYLTCDGFAPSGAYEMIARERAGSLCGVAE
;
A
#
# COMPACT_ATOMS: atom_id res chain seq x y z
N MET A 1 37.93 5.53 0.66
CA MET A 1 37.13 4.62 1.51
C MET A 1 36.80 3.36 0.72
N SER A 2 37.68 2.37 0.75
CA SER A 2 37.56 1.13 -0.03
C SER A 2 36.70 0.11 0.71
N TYR A 3 35.46 -0.10 0.26
CA TYR A 3 34.72 -1.32 0.61
C TYR A 3 35.39 -2.49 -0.11
N ARG A 4 36.23 -3.26 0.58
CA ARG A 4 36.57 -4.62 0.14
C ARG A 4 35.45 -5.54 0.61
N ALA A 5 34.45 -5.69 -0.26
CA ALA A 5 33.49 -6.77 -0.18
C ALA A 5 34.16 -8.05 -0.68
N ASP A 6 35.10 -8.57 0.11
CA ASP A 6 35.52 -9.96 -0.04
C ASP A 6 34.34 -10.79 0.46
N THR A 7 33.53 -11.25 -0.50
CA THR A 7 32.52 -12.28 -0.31
C THR A 7 33.22 -13.44 0.38
N ILE A 8 32.87 -13.73 1.63
CA ILE A 8 33.31 -14.98 2.25
C ILE A 8 32.63 -16.09 1.43
N VAL A 9 33.36 -16.66 0.47
CA VAL A 9 32.97 -17.82 -0.33
C VAL A 9 33.00 -19.04 0.59
N GLY A 10 32.07 -19.09 1.54
CA GLY A 10 31.93 -20.16 2.49
C GLY A 10 30.52 -20.73 2.43
N MET A 11 30.44 -22.05 2.55
CA MET A 11 29.18 -22.79 2.53
C MET A 11 28.78 -23.17 3.95
N LYS A 12 27.49 -23.07 4.27
CA LYS A 12 26.94 -23.42 5.56
C LYS A 12 25.68 -24.27 5.40
N ARG A 13 25.60 -25.33 6.20
CA ARG A 13 24.38 -26.14 6.31
C ARG A 13 23.33 -25.41 7.16
N CYS A 14 22.17 -25.14 6.59
CA CYS A 14 21.04 -24.59 7.33
C CYS A 14 20.52 -25.61 8.34
N LYS A 15 20.40 -25.22 9.62
CA LYS A 15 19.87 -26.12 10.68
C LYS A 15 18.36 -26.37 10.57
N LYS A 16 17.62 -25.61 9.75
CA LYS A 16 16.17 -25.75 9.60
C LYS A 16 15.77 -26.62 8.41
N CYS A 17 16.29 -26.33 7.21
CA CYS A 17 15.98 -27.13 6.00
C CYS A 17 17.04 -28.18 5.66
N GLY A 18 18.21 -28.15 6.33
CA GLY A 18 19.28 -29.13 6.11
C GLY A 18 20.12 -28.91 4.85
N ILE A 19 19.76 -27.96 3.99
CA ILE A 19 20.46 -27.65 2.73
C ILE A 19 21.72 -26.82 3.02
N THR A 20 22.82 -27.17 2.34
CA THR A 20 24.06 -26.38 2.33
C THR A 20 23.93 -25.24 1.32
N LYS A 21 24.06 -24.00 1.80
CA LYS A 21 23.95 -22.77 0.99
C LYS A 21 25.15 -21.87 1.26
N PRO A 22 25.50 -20.93 0.35
CA PRO A 22 26.56 -19.98 0.62
C PRO A 22 26.18 -19.08 1.81
N PHE A 23 27.19 -18.53 2.50
CA PHE A 23 26.98 -17.63 3.63
C PHE A 23 26.11 -16.40 3.29
N SER A 24 26.12 -15.97 2.02
CA SER A 24 25.22 -14.94 1.50
C SER A 24 23.74 -15.25 1.72
N GLU A 25 23.37 -16.53 1.86
CA GLU A 25 22.00 -16.99 2.13
C GLU A 25 21.66 -17.02 3.62
N PHE A 26 22.53 -16.48 4.48
CA PHE A 26 22.32 -16.40 5.92
C PHE A 26 22.44 -14.94 6.39
N TYR A 27 21.67 -14.57 7.41
CA TYR A 27 21.83 -13.25 8.03
C TYR A 27 23.04 -13.24 8.95
N LEU A 28 23.75 -12.11 8.99
CA LEU A 28 24.83 -11.88 9.96
C LEU A 28 24.30 -11.89 11.40
N ALA A 29 25.06 -12.47 12.32
CA ALA A 29 24.75 -12.53 13.73
C ALA A 29 26.01 -12.42 14.58
N LYS A 30 26.09 -11.34 15.37
CA LYS A 30 27.19 -11.12 16.31
C LYS A 30 27.18 -12.23 17.37
N GLY A 31 28.36 -12.80 17.65
CA GLY A 31 28.55 -13.85 18.65
C GLY A 31 28.37 -15.28 18.12
N MET A 32 28.11 -15.48 16.83
CA MET A 32 28.14 -16.82 16.21
C MET A 32 29.56 -17.14 15.72
N ARG A 33 29.98 -18.41 15.83
CA ARG A 33 31.33 -18.89 15.45
C ARG A 33 31.75 -18.45 14.05
N ASP A 34 30.83 -18.49 13.10
CA ASP A 34 31.05 -18.12 11.70
C ASP A 34 30.41 -16.77 11.33
N GLY A 35 29.95 -15.99 12.33
CA GLY A 35 29.31 -14.70 12.12
C GLY A 35 27.92 -14.75 11.47
N HIS A 36 27.36 -15.93 11.21
CA HIS A 36 26.08 -16.10 10.51
C HIS A 36 25.06 -16.87 11.34
N ARG A 37 23.78 -16.53 11.19
CA ARG A 37 22.66 -17.27 11.78
C ARG A 37 22.70 -18.75 11.37
N SER A 38 22.11 -19.61 12.19
CA SER A 38 22.03 -21.06 11.94
C SER A 38 20.97 -21.44 10.89
N GLU A 39 20.01 -20.56 10.63
CA GLU A 39 18.96 -20.75 9.62
C GLU A 39 19.19 -19.83 8.41
N CYS A 40 18.86 -20.33 7.21
CA CYS A 40 18.94 -19.53 5.99
C CYS A 40 17.83 -18.46 5.94
N LYS A 41 18.02 -17.46 5.08
CA LYS A 41 17.10 -16.34 4.86
C LYS A 41 15.68 -16.80 4.56
N GLU A 42 15.51 -17.81 3.71
CA GLU A 42 14.20 -18.40 3.39
C GLU A 42 13.51 -19.00 4.61
N CYS A 43 14.22 -19.82 5.39
CA CYS A 43 13.67 -20.43 6.60
C CYS A 43 13.29 -19.37 7.64
N HIS A 44 14.13 -18.34 7.79
CA HIS A 44 13.84 -17.19 8.63
C HIS A 44 12.59 -16.45 8.14
N ALA A 45 12.49 -16.17 6.84
CA ALA A 45 11.34 -15.48 6.24
C ALA A 45 10.04 -16.28 6.41
N ALA A 46 10.06 -17.59 6.17
CA ALA A 46 8.92 -18.47 6.39
C ALA A 46 8.48 -18.48 7.86
N ARG A 47 9.44 -18.56 8.79
CA ARG A 47 9.16 -18.50 10.23
C ARG A 47 8.56 -17.16 10.65
N GLN A 48 9.09 -16.05 10.15
CA GLN A 48 8.55 -14.71 10.40
C GLN A 48 7.15 -14.54 9.83
N LYS A 49 6.91 -14.98 8.59
CA LYS A 49 5.58 -14.97 7.95
C LYS A 49 4.56 -15.75 8.77
N ALA A 50 4.90 -16.97 9.18
CA ALA A 50 4.03 -17.82 10.00
C ALA A 50 3.79 -17.24 11.40
N TRP A 51 4.78 -16.55 12.00
CA TRP A 51 4.59 -15.84 13.26
C TRP A 51 3.64 -14.65 13.08
N TYR A 52 3.86 -13.82 12.05
CA TYR A 52 3.03 -12.65 11.77
C TYR A 52 1.59 -13.05 11.48
N GLN A 53 1.34 -14.04 10.62
CA GLN A 53 -0.01 -14.53 10.32
C GLN A 53 -0.77 -14.96 11.58
N ARG A 54 -0.11 -15.70 12.48
CA ARG A 54 -0.72 -16.16 13.74
C ARG A 54 -0.90 -15.05 14.77
N ASN A 55 -0.05 -14.03 14.75
CA ASN A 55 -0.01 -12.98 15.78
C ASN A 55 -0.47 -11.62 15.26
N GLN A 56 -1.01 -11.52 14.04
CA GLN A 56 -1.30 -10.25 13.37
C GLN A 56 -2.17 -9.33 14.24
N LYS A 57 -3.30 -9.86 14.74
CA LYS A 57 -4.23 -9.10 15.59
C LYS A 57 -3.56 -8.61 16.87
N ARG A 58 -2.78 -9.49 17.53
CA ARG A 58 -2.05 -9.14 18.76
C ARG A 58 -0.97 -8.09 18.49
N ALA A 59 -0.20 -8.24 17.42
CA ALA A 59 0.84 -7.29 17.03
C ALA A 59 0.25 -5.91 16.75
N ILE A 60 -0.84 -5.84 15.98
CA ILE A 60 -1.56 -4.59 15.70
C ILE A 60 -2.08 -3.96 17.00
N ALA A 61 -2.71 -4.75 17.87
CA ALA A 61 -3.24 -4.26 19.15
C ALA A 61 -2.15 -3.69 20.07
N VAL A 62 -0.98 -4.34 20.14
CA VAL A 62 0.17 -3.85 20.91
C VAL A 62 0.67 -2.51 20.38
N VAL A 63 0.86 -2.40 19.06
CA VAL A 63 1.30 -1.15 18.42
C VAL A 63 0.28 -0.03 18.67
N ARG A 64 -1.02 -0.32 18.50
CA ARG A 64 -2.10 0.65 18.74
C ARG A 64 -2.12 1.13 20.19
N ARG A 65 -1.97 0.21 21.15
CA ARG A 65 -1.90 0.55 22.58
C ARG A 65 -0.71 1.47 22.87
N TRP A 66 0.46 1.16 22.33
CA TRP A 66 1.65 1.99 22.51
C TRP A 66 1.46 3.38 21.89
N GLN A 67 0.91 3.47 20.67
CA GLN A 67 0.64 4.73 19.98
C GLN A 67 -0.37 5.60 20.73
N LEU A 68 -1.39 5.00 21.34
CA LEU A 68 -2.37 5.75 22.14
C LEU A 68 -1.73 6.25 23.45
N ALA A 69 -1.03 5.37 24.17
CA ALA A 69 -0.32 5.73 25.40
C ALA A 69 0.80 6.75 25.18
N ASN A 70 1.37 6.81 23.97
CA ASN A 70 2.46 7.71 23.60
C ASN A 70 2.02 8.69 22.49
N ARG A 71 0.74 9.10 22.49
CA ARG A 71 0.15 9.86 21.37
C ARG A 71 0.94 11.11 21.03
N GLU A 72 1.28 11.93 22.01
CA GLU A 72 2.02 13.17 21.81
C GLU A 72 3.42 12.90 21.22
N ARG A 73 4.18 12.01 21.87
CA ARG A 73 5.51 11.59 21.40
C ARG A 73 5.45 11.03 19.98
N HIS A 74 4.46 10.20 19.67
CA HIS A 74 4.28 9.61 18.34
C HIS A 74 3.95 10.67 17.29
N LEU A 75 3.09 11.65 17.61
CA LEU A 75 2.77 12.77 16.72
C LEU A 75 3.99 13.68 16.48
N ALA A 76 4.75 14.00 17.53
CA ALA A 76 5.97 14.81 17.45
C ALA A 76 7.04 14.13 16.58
N TRP A 77 7.29 12.84 16.82
CA TRP A 77 8.20 12.02 16.00
C TRP A 77 7.75 12.01 14.53
N ARG A 78 6.45 11.79 14.26
CA ARG A 78 5.91 11.77 12.89
C ARG A 78 6.08 13.12 12.19
N LYS A 79 5.87 14.23 12.91
CA LYS A 79 6.09 15.59 12.37
C LYS A 79 7.55 15.79 11.96
N GLN A 80 8.49 15.44 12.83
CA GLN A 80 9.92 15.54 12.54
C GLN A 80 10.36 14.62 11.39
N TYR A 81 9.87 13.38 11.36
CA TYR A 81 10.16 12.43 10.29
C TYR A 81 9.65 12.92 8.94
N ASN A 82 8.41 13.42 8.88
CA ASN A 82 7.83 13.99 7.66
C ASN A 82 8.56 15.26 7.20
N ALA A 83 9.02 16.11 8.13
CA ALA A 83 9.77 17.31 7.80
C ALA A 83 11.15 17.01 7.16
N LYS A 84 11.71 15.83 7.44
CA LYS A 84 12.98 15.36 6.84
C LYS A 84 12.80 14.69 5.48
N ARG A 85 11.58 14.61 4.96
CA ARG A 85 11.32 13.95 3.68
C ARG A 85 11.85 14.82 2.54
N THR A 86 13.00 14.40 2.00
CA THR A 86 13.68 15.10 0.90
C THR A 86 13.13 14.70 -0.46
N GLU A 87 13.47 15.48 -1.49
CA GLU A 87 13.24 15.11 -2.90
C GLU A 87 13.89 13.77 -3.24
N LYS A 88 15.10 13.51 -2.73
CA LYS A 88 15.77 12.20 -2.85
C LYS A 88 14.91 11.07 -2.29
N ALA A 89 14.31 11.24 -1.11
CA ALA A 89 13.43 10.23 -0.54
C ALA A 89 12.17 9.99 -1.39
N ARG A 90 11.68 11.00 -2.12
CA ARG A 90 10.59 10.84 -3.10
C ARG A 90 11.07 10.05 -4.31
N ALA A 91 12.19 10.44 -4.92
CA ALA A 91 12.76 9.75 -6.07
C ALA A 91 13.06 8.27 -5.75
N ASP A 92 13.71 8.01 -4.61
CA ASP A 92 14.00 6.66 -4.14
C ASP A 92 12.72 5.83 -3.93
N HIS A 93 11.65 6.45 -3.43
CA HIS A 93 10.36 5.78 -3.26
C HIS A 93 9.71 5.41 -4.60
N LEU A 94 9.69 6.34 -5.54
CA LEU A 94 9.14 6.10 -6.88
C LEU A 94 9.88 4.94 -7.56
N LYS A 95 11.22 4.99 -7.55
CA LYS A 95 12.05 3.97 -8.17
C LYS A 95 11.90 2.61 -7.51
N ARG A 96 11.99 2.53 -6.17
CA ARG A 96 11.95 1.21 -5.48
C ARG A 96 10.58 0.55 -5.48
N THR A 97 9.50 1.32 -5.66
CA THR A 97 8.12 0.83 -5.47
C THR A 97 7.40 0.63 -6.79
N PHE A 98 7.63 1.52 -7.75
CA PHE A 98 6.92 1.54 -9.03
C PHE A 98 7.86 1.46 -10.23
N ASP A 99 9.17 1.36 -10.00
CA ASP A 99 10.24 1.35 -11.01
C ASP A 99 10.33 2.61 -11.91
N ILE A 100 9.61 3.68 -11.58
CA ILE A 100 9.60 4.94 -12.34
C ILE A 100 10.51 6.02 -11.72
N THR A 101 10.98 6.93 -12.56
CA THR A 101 11.69 8.14 -12.16
C THR A 101 10.74 9.29 -11.83
N VAL A 102 11.28 10.40 -11.35
CA VAL A 102 10.51 11.64 -11.16
C VAL A 102 10.06 12.20 -12.51
N ASP A 103 10.88 12.05 -13.56
CA ASP A 103 10.56 12.53 -14.90
C ASP A 103 9.43 11.70 -15.53
N ASP A 104 9.44 10.38 -15.35
CA ASP A 104 8.33 9.52 -15.76
C ASP A 104 7.02 9.91 -15.07
N TYR A 105 7.07 10.24 -13.77
CA TYR A 105 5.92 10.75 -13.04
C TYR A 105 5.41 12.07 -13.64
N ASN A 106 6.31 13.00 -13.95
CA ASN A 106 5.95 14.28 -14.54
C ASN A 106 5.41 14.13 -15.97
N ALA A 107 5.96 13.19 -16.75
CA ALA A 107 5.48 12.86 -18.09
C ALA A 107 4.06 12.30 -18.04
N MET A 108 3.77 11.36 -17.12
CA MET A 108 2.40 10.87 -16.90
C MET A 108 1.46 11.99 -16.48
N LEU A 109 1.91 12.88 -15.58
CA LEU A 109 1.12 14.02 -15.15
C LEU A 109 0.77 14.93 -16.34
N ALA A 110 1.72 15.18 -17.24
CA ALA A 110 1.49 15.98 -18.45
C ALA A 110 0.51 15.31 -19.42
N VAL A 111 0.65 14.00 -19.66
CA VAL A 111 -0.27 13.21 -20.49
C VAL A 111 -1.71 13.25 -19.94
N GLN A 112 -1.86 13.36 -18.62
CA GLN A 112 -3.16 13.45 -17.95
C GLN A 112 -3.69 14.90 -17.78
N ASP A 113 -3.22 15.85 -18.59
CA ASP A 113 -3.55 17.28 -18.49
C ASP A 113 -3.34 17.85 -17.08
N GLY A 114 -2.27 17.41 -16.40
CA GLY A 114 -1.94 17.84 -15.05
C GLY A 114 -2.90 17.35 -13.97
N GLY A 115 -3.79 16.40 -14.28
CA GLY A 115 -4.89 15.96 -13.42
C GLY A 115 -4.91 14.47 -13.10
N CYS A 116 -5.83 14.09 -12.20
CA CYS A 116 -6.19 12.69 -11.94
C CYS A 116 -6.74 12.03 -13.21
N ALA A 117 -6.28 10.82 -13.56
CA ALA A 117 -6.74 10.10 -14.76
C ALA A 117 -8.25 9.83 -14.78
N ILE A 118 -8.89 9.71 -13.61
CA ILE A 118 -10.32 9.39 -13.49
C ILE A 118 -11.20 10.65 -13.42
N CYS A 119 -10.83 11.62 -12.60
CA CYS A 119 -11.70 12.76 -12.28
C CYS A 119 -11.14 14.12 -12.70
N GLY A 120 -9.98 14.17 -13.36
CA GLY A 120 -9.33 15.39 -13.82
C GLY A 120 -8.78 16.31 -12.71
N ARG A 121 -9.04 16.02 -11.43
CA ARG A 121 -8.63 16.88 -10.33
C ARG A 121 -7.11 17.02 -10.27
N ARG A 122 -6.62 18.26 -10.39
CA ARG A 122 -5.21 18.63 -10.32
C ARG A 122 -4.64 18.42 -8.89
N PRO A 123 -3.34 18.06 -8.76
CA PRO A 123 -2.68 18.01 -7.46
C PRO A 123 -2.59 19.41 -6.84
N THR A 124 -2.41 19.47 -5.52
CA THR A 124 -2.13 20.73 -4.82
C THR A 124 -0.67 20.78 -4.41
N GLU A 125 -0.17 21.97 -4.04
CA GLU A 125 1.18 22.15 -3.49
C GLU A 125 1.50 21.18 -2.36
N LYS A 126 0.49 20.82 -1.56
CA LYS A 126 0.64 19.93 -0.39
C LYS A 126 0.39 18.46 -0.70
N ARG A 127 -0.22 18.12 -1.84
CA ARG A 127 -0.67 16.76 -2.16
C ARG A 127 -0.49 16.45 -3.64
N ALA A 128 0.53 15.65 -3.91
CA ALA A 128 0.73 15.00 -5.20
C ALA A 128 -0.32 13.91 -5.46
N LEU A 129 -0.49 13.54 -6.73
CA LEU A 129 -1.28 12.37 -7.12
C LEU A 129 -0.55 11.07 -6.75
N HIS A 130 -1.33 10.03 -6.48
CA HIS A 130 -0.87 8.68 -6.20
C HIS A 130 -0.55 7.96 -7.51
N VAL A 131 0.50 7.12 -7.51
CA VAL A 131 0.80 6.23 -8.64
C VAL A 131 -0.10 5.00 -8.49
N ASP A 132 -1.05 4.86 -9.40
CA ASP A 132 -1.90 3.69 -9.50
C ASP A 132 -1.17 2.60 -10.30
N HIS A 133 -1.23 1.38 -9.80
CA HIS A 133 -0.58 0.22 -10.41
C HIS A 133 -1.46 -1.00 -10.23
N ASP A 134 -1.35 -1.93 -11.16
CA ASP A 134 -1.99 -3.22 -11.07
C ASP A 134 -1.34 -4.07 -9.98
N HIS A 135 -2.13 -4.66 -9.08
CA HIS A 135 -1.61 -5.38 -7.92
C HIS A 135 -1.14 -6.82 -8.24
N GLU A 136 -1.40 -7.33 -9.45
CA GLU A 136 -0.94 -8.65 -9.89
C GLU A 136 0.39 -8.56 -10.66
N THR A 137 0.46 -7.61 -11.59
CA THR A 137 1.59 -7.42 -12.51
C THR A 137 2.57 -6.34 -12.06
N GLY A 138 2.13 -5.40 -11.21
CA GLY A 138 2.90 -4.23 -10.81
C GLY A 138 2.96 -3.13 -11.88
N ALA A 139 2.28 -3.30 -13.01
CA ALA A 139 2.30 -2.32 -14.10
C ALA A 139 1.62 -1.02 -13.66
N VAL A 140 2.29 0.12 -13.88
CA VAL A 140 1.74 1.45 -13.60
C VAL A 140 0.62 1.76 -14.59
N ARG A 141 -0.56 2.13 -14.08
CA ARG A 141 -1.73 2.50 -14.88
C ARG A 141 -1.84 4.00 -15.10
N GLY A 142 -1.52 4.80 -14.07
CA GLY A 142 -1.57 6.26 -14.15
C GLY A 142 -1.51 6.94 -12.80
N LEU A 143 -1.82 8.24 -12.77
CA LEU A 143 -1.83 9.05 -11.56
C LEU A 143 -3.26 9.37 -11.10
N LEU A 144 -3.58 9.02 -9.86
CA LEU A 144 -4.92 9.19 -9.29
C LEU A 144 -4.91 10.10 -8.05
N CYS A 145 -5.99 10.85 -7.84
CA CYS A 145 -6.17 11.55 -6.58
C CYS A 145 -6.47 10.55 -5.45
N PHE A 146 -6.23 10.96 -4.19
CA PHE A 146 -6.48 10.13 -3.00
C PHE A 146 -7.89 9.50 -2.99
N ARG A 147 -8.91 10.24 -3.46
CA ARG A 147 -10.30 9.76 -3.47
C ARG A 147 -10.53 8.68 -4.53
N CYS A 148 -10.03 8.88 -5.76
CA CYS A 148 -10.22 7.91 -6.84
C CYS A 148 -9.42 6.64 -6.58
N ASN A 149 -8.14 6.77 -6.17
CA ASN A 149 -7.31 5.62 -5.82
C ASN A 149 -7.90 4.83 -4.64
N GLY A 150 -8.35 5.53 -3.60
CA GLY A 150 -8.99 4.88 -2.45
C GLY A 150 -10.33 4.25 -2.83
N GLY A 151 -11.10 4.91 -3.69
CA GLY A 151 -12.39 4.43 -4.20
C GLY A 151 -12.27 3.11 -4.92
N MET A 152 -11.33 2.97 -5.88
CA MET A 152 -11.10 1.70 -6.58
C MET A 152 -10.80 0.55 -5.61
N GLY A 153 -9.95 0.81 -4.61
CA GLY A 153 -9.63 -0.18 -3.57
C GLY A 153 -10.84 -0.60 -2.73
N GLN A 154 -11.82 0.27 -2.47
CA GLN A 154 -13.05 -0.11 -1.75
C GLN A 154 -13.92 -1.07 -2.55
N PHE A 155 -13.88 -0.97 -3.88
CA PHE A 155 -14.52 -1.93 -4.78
C PHE A 155 -13.64 -3.14 -5.07
N ALA A 156 -12.51 -3.31 -4.36
CA ALA A 156 -11.52 -4.37 -4.59
C ALA A 156 -11.03 -4.44 -6.05
N GLU A 157 -11.04 -3.31 -6.75
CA GLU A 157 -10.63 -3.20 -8.16
C GLU A 157 -11.40 -4.16 -9.10
N ASP A 158 -12.60 -4.56 -8.71
CA ASP A 158 -13.48 -5.48 -9.43
C ASP A 158 -14.38 -4.67 -10.39
N PRO A 159 -14.20 -4.79 -11.72
CA PRO A 159 -14.99 -4.05 -12.70
C PRO A 159 -16.49 -4.35 -12.62
N GLU A 160 -16.88 -5.58 -12.25
CA GLU A 160 -18.29 -5.93 -12.14
C GLU A 160 -18.94 -5.24 -10.94
N ARG A 161 -18.21 -5.08 -9.83
CA ARG A 161 -18.69 -4.30 -8.68
C ARG A 161 -18.85 -2.84 -9.01
N LEU A 162 -17.92 -2.28 -9.78
CA LEU A 162 -18.00 -0.90 -10.24
C LEU A 162 -19.18 -0.70 -11.20
N ALA A 163 -19.43 -1.63 -12.12
CA ALA A 163 -20.60 -1.61 -12.99
C ALA A 163 -21.91 -1.65 -12.20
N ARG A 164 -22.03 -2.57 -11.22
CA ARG A 164 -23.22 -2.61 -10.33
C ARG A 164 -23.40 -1.33 -9.51
N ALA A 165 -22.31 -0.65 -9.16
CA ALA A 165 -22.39 0.65 -8.47
C ALA A 165 -22.93 1.75 -9.39
N ILE A 166 -22.60 1.70 -10.69
CA ILE A 166 -23.22 2.58 -11.70
C ILE A 166 -24.72 2.28 -11.78
N ASP A 167 -25.09 1.00 -11.97
CA ASP A 167 -26.49 0.57 -12.05
C ASP A 167 -27.30 1.04 -10.83
N TYR A 168 -26.75 0.90 -9.62
CA TYR A 168 -27.38 1.36 -8.38
C TYR A 168 -27.61 2.88 -8.34
N LEU A 169 -26.74 3.67 -8.97
CA LEU A 169 -26.86 5.13 -8.99
C LEU A 169 -27.77 5.63 -10.12
N THR A 170 -27.83 4.92 -11.25
CA THR A 170 -28.51 5.38 -12.46
C THR A 170 -29.84 4.69 -12.72
N CYS A 171 -30.10 3.55 -12.10
CA CYS A 171 -31.35 2.84 -12.27
C CYS A 171 -32.32 3.25 -11.15
N ASP A 172 -33.39 3.97 -11.53
CA ASP A 172 -34.54 4.28 -10.65
C ASP A 172 -35.26 3.02 -10.13
N GLY A 173 -34.89 1.84 -10.66
CA GLY A 173 -35.49 0.54 -10.38
C GLY A 173 -34.98 -0.19 -9.13
N PHE A 174 -34.10 0.39 -8.31
CA PHE A 174 -33.89 -0.14 -6.95
C PHE A 174 -35.09 0.23 -6.07
N ALA A 175 -36.26 -0.29 -6.43
CA ALA A 175 -37.48 -0.16 -5.65
C ALA A 175 -37.27 -0.91 -4.33
N PRO A 176 -37.21 -0.21 -3.19
CA PRO A 176 -37.03 -0.88 -1.94
C PRO A 176 -38.28 -1.71 -1.61
N SER A 177 -38.16 -3.03 -1.56
CA SER A 177 -39.28 -3.89 -1.18
C SER A 177 -39.41 -4.05 0.33
N GLY A 178 -40.64 -4.01 0.86
CA GLY A 178 -40.93 -4.34 2.25
C GLY A 178 -40.60 -3.22 3.24
N ALA A 179 -39.96 -3.54 4.37
CA ALA A 179 -39.68 -2.57 5.44
C ALA A 179 -38.87 -1.34 5.01
N TYR A 180 -38.09 -1.45 3.93
CA TYR A 180 -37.29 -0.34 3.39
C TYR A 180 -38.15 0.69 2.65
N GLU A 181 -39.31 0.28 2.13
CA GLU A 181 -40.27 1.17 1.45
C GLU A 181 -40.88 2.20 2.42
N MET A 182 -41.18 1.77 3.65
CA MET A 182 -41.67 2.65 4.73
C MET A 182 -40.63 3.72 5.11
N ILE A 183 -39.36 3.33 5.22
CA ILE A 183 -38.24 4.22 5.59
C ILE A 183 -37.93 5.22 4.47
N ALA A 184 -38.05 4.80 3.20
CA ALA A 184 -37.81 5.68 2.05
C ALA A 184 -38.90 6.77 1.91
N ARG A 185 -40.18 6.43 2.14
CA ARG A 185 -41.31 7.37 2.06
C ARG A 185 -41.26 8.48 3.11
N GLU A 186 -40.79 8.20 4.32
CA GLU A 186 -40.65 9.21 5.39
C GLU A 186 -39.56 10.27 5.09
N ARG A 187 -38.64 9.98 4.16
CA ARG A 187 -37.50 10.87 3.81
C ARG A 187 -37.64 11.52 2.43
N ALA A 188 -38.54 11.06 1.58
CA ALA A 188 -38.78 11.59 0.25
C ALA A 188 -39.66 12.84 0.28
N GLY A 189 -39.15 13.91 0.89
CA GLY A 189 -39.61 15.27 0.58
C GLY A 189 -39.00 15.69 -0.76
N SER A 190 -39.79 15.63 -1.83
CA SER A 190 -39.48 16.10 -3.18
C SER A 190 -38.38 15.32 -3.92
N LEU A 191 -38.78 14.29 -4.67
CA LEU A 191 -38.01 13.83 -5.83
C LEU A 191 -38.77 14.26 -7.09
N CYS A 192 -38.27 15.37 -7.66
CA CYS A 192 -37.93 15.51 -9.08
C CYS A 192 -38.91 14.89 -10.08
N GLY A 193 -39.59 15.76 -10.84
CA GLY A 193 -40.66 15.43 -11.77
C GLY A 193 -40.28 14.46 -12.89
N VAL A 194 -41.23 13.58 -13.19
CA VAL A 194 -41.33 12.87 -14.47
C VAL A 194 -41.80 13.86 -15.54
N ALA A 195 -40.99 14.03 -16.58
CA ALA A 195 -41.41 14.68 -17.82
C ALA A 195 -42.30 13.70 -18.60
N GLU A 196 -43.41 14.22 -19.13
CA GLU A 196 -44.33 13.56 -20.08
C GLU A 196 -43.69 13.39 -21.47
#